data_AF-A0A0S8GLQ7-F1
#
_entry.id   AF-A0A0S8GLQ7-F1
#
_cell.length_a   1.000
_cell.length_b   1.000
_cell.length_c   1.000
_cell.angle_alpha   90.00
_cell.angle_beta   90.00
_cell.angle_gamma   90.00
#
_symmetry.space_group_name_H-M   'P 1'
#
loop_
_entity.id
_entity.type
_entity.pdbx_description
1 polymer ?
#
loop_
_entity_poly.entity_id
_entity_poly.type
_entity_poly.pdbx_seq_one_letter_code
_entity_poly.pdbx_strand_id
1 'polypeptide(L)'
;MNKPASVELCVYDASGRFINCLLKDTLEPGEYHTMWDGTDERRQNVSSGIYFVRHKIGDSHKVEKAVLVKKGILYNIGEVPHWYSSTWALATERS
;
A
#
# COMPACT_ATOMS: atom_id res chain seq x y z
N MET A 1 16.77 25.17 21.04
CA MET A 1 16.91 23.76 21.45
C MET A 1 15.65 23.06 21.00
N ASN A 2 15.75 22.11 20.06
CA ASN A 2 14.57 21.37 19.61
C ASN A 2 14.14 20.44 20.76
N LYS A 3 12.84 20.34 21.04
CA LYS A 3 12.30 19.62 22.20
C LYS A 3 11.64 18.32 21.75
N PRO A 4 11.49 17.32 22.65
CA PRO A 4 10.67 16.16 22.35
C PRO A 4 9.27 16.58 21.91
N ALA A 5 8.71 15.87 20.93
CA ALA A 5 7.37 16.12 20.42
C ALA A 5 6.58 14.83 20.33
N SER A 6 5.27 14.92 20.59
CA SER A 6 4.36 13.81 20.30
C SER A 6 4.26 13.62 18.80
N VAL A 7 4.52 12.40 18.34
CA VAL A 7 4.48 11.97 16.95
C VAL A 7 3.43 10.88 16.80
N GLU A 8 2.52 11.06 15.85
CA GLU A 8 1.54 10.04 15.43
C GLU A 8 1.61 9.86 13.92
N LEU A 9 1.74 8.61 13.48
CA LEU A 9 1.74 8.22 12.08
C LEU A 9 0.68 7.15 11.81
N CYS A 10 -0.43 7.57 11.23
CA CYS A 10 -1.60 6.72 11.02
C CYS A 10 -1.92 6.57 9.53
N VAL A 11 -2.33 5.37 9.12
CA VAL A 11 -2.75 5.05 7.75
C VAL A 11 -4.27 4.96 7.69
N TYR A 12 -4.84 5.54 6.64
CA TYR A 12 -6.27 5.56 6.35
C TYR A 12 -6.51 5.10 4.91
N ASP A 13 -7.64 4.47 4.64
CA ASP A 13 -8.04 4.21 3.26
C ASP A 13 -8.69 5.44 2.60
N ALA A 14 -9.05 5.31 1.32
CA ALA A 14 -9.61 6.41 0.54
C ALA A 14 -10.96 6.96 1.08
N SER A 15 -11.67 6.19 1.92
CA SER A 15 -12.89 6.64 2.58
C SER A 15 -12.62 7.41 3.89
N GLY A 16 -11.36 7.50 4.30
CA GLY A 16 -10.95 8.05 5.60
C GLY A 16 -11.08 7.06 6.75
N ARG A 17 -11.37 5.78 6.49
CA ARG A 17 -11.41 4.75 7.53
C ARG A 17 -9.98 4.46 8.00
N PHE A 18 -9.81 4.40 9.32
CA PHE A 18 -8.55 4.03 9.96
C PHE A 18 -8.15 2.59 9.59
N ILE A 19 -6.88 2.41 9.24
CA ILE A 19 -6.32 1.11 8.86
C ILE A 19 -5.31 0.63 9.91
N ASN A 20 -4.32 1.47 10.23
CA ASN A 20 -3.27 1.10 11.18
C ASN A 20 -2.55 2.36 11.72
N CYS A 21 -1.90 2.25 12.87
CA CYS A 21 -1.02 3.27 13.42
C CYS A 21 0.41 2.72 13.50
N LEU A 22 1.30 3.25 12.66
CA LEU A 22 2.68 2.78 12.51
C LEU A 22 3.60 3.27 13.63
N LEU A 23 3.28 4.44 14.18
CA LEU A 23 4.04 5.09 15.24
C LEU A 23 3.12 5.98 16.05
N LYS A 24 3.18 5.87 17.38
CA LYS A 24 2.52 6.78 18.31
C LYS A 24 3.36 6.90 19.57
N ASP A 25 4.23 7.90 19.61
CA ASP A 25 5.20 8.05 20.69
C ASP A 25 5.60 9.52 20.89
N THR A 26 6.36 9.81 21.94
CA THR A 26 7.07 11.09 22.10
C THR A 26 8.53 10.88 21.73
N LEU A 27 8.97 11.55 20.65
CA LEU A 27 10.30 11.38 20.12
C LEU A 27 11.16 12.62 20.34
N GLU A 28 12.43 12.39 20.62
CA GLU A 28 13.46 13.43 20.58
C GLU A 28 13.66 13.93 19.14
N PRO A 29 14.21 15.12 18.95
CA PRO A 29 14.62 15.60 17.63
C PRO A 29 15.56 14.63 16.91
N GLY A 30 15.18 14.18 15.71
CA GLY A 30 15.99 13.26 14.91
C GLY A 30 15.28 12.79 13.65
N GLU A 31 15.96 11.97 12.86
CA GLU A 31 15.39 11.30 11.70
C GLU A 31 14.84 9.92 12.09
N TYR A 32 13.58 9.68 11.75
CA TYR A 32 12.89 8.43 12.04
C TYR A 32 12.27 7.89 10.76
N HIS A 33 12.43 6.59 10.54
CA HIS A 33 11.89 5.89 9.38
C HIS A 33 10.98 4.77 9.85
N THR A 34 9.82 4.65 9.22
CA THR A 34 8.91 3.53 9.44
C THR A 34 8.30 3.13 8.11
N MET A 35 7.93 1.85 8.00
CA MET A 35 7.41 1.26 6.78
C MET A 35 6.12 0.54 7.11
N TRP A 36 5.09 0.84 6.32
CA TRP A 36 3.86 0.07 6.36
C TRP A 36 3.98 -1.15 5.46
N ASP A 37 3.65 -2.32 6.00
CA ASP A 37 3.70 -3.61 5.29
C ASP A 37 2.40 -3.93 4.53
N GLY A 38 1.43 -3.02 4.51
CA GLY A 38 0.14 -3.24 3.87
C GLY A 38 -0.84 -4.05 4.73
N THR A 39 -0.68 -4.03 6.06
CA THR A 39 -1.60 -4.69 7.00
C THR A 39 -2.39 -3.73 7.89
N ASP A 40 -3.60 -4.11 8.27
CA ASP A 40 -4.40 -3.41 9.27
C ASP A 40 -3.93 -3.69 10.72
N GLU A 41 -4.59 -3.09 11.70
CA GLU A 41 -4.32 -3.30 13.13
C GLU A 41 -4.42 -4.77 13.60
N ARG A 42 -5.13 -5.61 12.84
CA ARG A 42 -5.31 -7.05 13.10
C ARG A 42 -4.29 -7.90 12.31
N ARG A 43 -3.26 -7.26 11.74
CA ARG A 43 -2.25 -7.85 10.86
C ARG A 43 -2.85 -8.55 9.63
N GLN A 44 -4.03 -8.11 9.19
CA GLN A 44 -4.67 -8.63 7.98
C GLN A 44 -4.25 -7.78 6.79
N ASN A 45 -3.95 -8.44 5.67
CA ASN A 45 -3.58 -7.73 4.44
C ASN A 45 -4.75 -6.90 3.92
N VAL A 46 -4.54 -5.60 3.71
CA VAL A 46 -5.54 -4.74 3.05
C VAL A 46 -5.44 -4.83 1.53
N SER A 47 -6.44 -4.35 0.79
CA SER A 47 -6.45 -4.40 -0.67
C SER A 47 -5.40 -3.48 -1.30
N SER A 48 -4.98 -3.76 -2.53
CA SER A 48 -4.29 -2.75 -3.35
C SER A 48 -5.19 -1.53 -3.50
N GLY A 49 -4.63 -0.32 -3.47
CA GLY A 49 -5.42 0.90 -3.57
C GLY A 49 -4.68 2.14 -3.10
N ILE A 50 -5.43 3.24 -3.05
CA ILE A 50 -4.96 4.53 -2.51
C ILE A 50 -5.18 4.54 -1.00
N TYR A 51 -4.15 4.96 -0.29
CA TYR A 51 -4.15 5.17 1.16
C TYR A 51 -3.62 6.57 1.47
N PHE A 52 -3.96 7.05 2.66
CA PHE A 52 -3.53 8.33 3.17
C PHE A 52 -2.78 8.13 4.48
N VAL A 53 -1.56 8.64 4.55
CA VAL A 53 -0.74 8.62 5.75
C VAL A 53 -0.83 9.98 6.41
N ARG A 54 -1.37 10.03 7.63
CA ARG A 54 -1.44 11.23 8.44
C ARG A 54 -0.28 11.26 9.41
N HIS A 55 0.58 12.26 9.28
CA HIS A 55 1.63 12.61 10.21
C HIS A 55 1.10 13.70 11.14
N LYS A 56 1.22 13.54 12.45
CA LYS A 56 1.01 14.59 13.45
C LYS A 56 2.26 14.72 14.30
N ILE A 57 2.80 15.92 14.40
CA ILE A 57 4.00 16.24 15.20
C ILE A 57 3.69 17.48 16.02
N GLY A 58 3.49 17.31 17.33
CA GLY A 58 2.95 18.35 18.20
C GLY A 58 1.60 18.87 17.66
N ASP A 59 1.53 20.17 17.39
CA ASP A 59 0.34 20.84 16.85
C ASP A 59 0.26 20.81 15.32
N SER A 60 1.34 20.42 14.64
CA SER A 60 1.38 20.33 13.18
C SER A 60 0.86 18.99 12.70
N HIS A 61 0.16 18.99 11.57
CA HIS A 61 -0.22 17.77 10.89
C HIS A 61 -0.04 17.89 9.37
N LYS A 62 0.27 16.76 8.72
CA LYS A 62 0.43 16.63 7.28
C LYS A 62 -0.22 15.32 6.83
N VAL A 63 -0.78 15.32 5.63
CA VAL A 63 -1.32 14.11 5.00
C VAL A 63 -0.56 13.86 3.70
N GLU A 64 -0.12 12.62 3.51
CA GLU A 64 0.56 12.17 2.30
C GLU A 64 -0.24 11.04 1.65
N LYS A 65 -0.32 11.06 0.33
CA LYS A 65 -1.01 10.02 -0.44
C LYS A 65 -0.02 8.90 -0.75
N ALA A 66 -0.40 7.67 -0.45
CA ALA A 66 0.34 6.45 -0.77
C ALA A 66 -0.48 5.56 -1.73
N VAL A 67 0.22 4.78 -2.55
CA VAL A 67 -0.40 3.75 -3.39
C VAL A 67 0.18 2.41 -2.98
N LEU A 68 -0.68 1.51 -2.51
CA LEU A 68 -0.31 0.15 -2.22
C LEU A 68 -0.64 -0.72 -3.43
N VAL A 69 0.38 -1.37 -4.00
CA VAL A 69 0.22 -2.34 -5.08
C VAL A 69 0.70 -3.69 -4.58
N LYS A 70 -0.21 -4.65 -4.38
CA LYS A 70 0.18 -6.03 -4.14
C LYS A 70 0.85 -6.59 -5.39
N LYS A 71 1.93 -7.33 -5.21
CA LYS A 71 2.48 -8.19 -6.27
C LYS A 71 1.41 -9.20 -6.69
N GLY A 72 1.08 -9.25 -7.98
CA GLY A 72 0.27 -10.33 -8.54
C GLY A 72 1.05 -11.66 -8.51
N ILE A 73 0.32 -12.78 -8.52
CA ILE A 73 0.93 -14.09 -8.71
C ILE A 73 1.12 -14.29 -10.22
N LEU A 74 2.38 -14.48 -10.65
CA LEU A 74 2.66 -14.99 -11.99
C LEU A 74 2.33 -16.49 -11.98
N TYR A 75 1.34 -16.89 -12.78
CA TYR A 75 1.09 -18.30 -13.04
C TYR A 75 1.92 -18.71 -14.25
N ASN A 76 2.79 -19.72 -14.06
CA ASN A 76 3.38 -20.43 -15.19
C ASN A 76 2.25 -21.24 -15.84
N ILE A 77 1.87 -20.87 -17.06
CA ILE A 77 0.83 -21.56 -17.84
C ILE A 77 1.32 -22.92 -18.40
N GLY A 78 2.55 -23.34 -18.09
CA GLY A 78 3.18 -24.52 -18.67
C GLY A 78 3.54 -24.29 -20.14
N GLU A 79 4.16 -25.29 -20.76
CA GLU A 79 4.33 -25.30 -22.21
C GLU A 79 2.95 -25.36 -22.86
N VAL A 80 2.62 -24.34 -23.66
CA VAL A 80 1.43 -24.38 -24.51
C VAL A 80 1.63 -25.53 -25.50
N PRO A 81 0.78 -26.57 -25.51
CA PRO A 81 0.94 -27.68 -26.43
C PRO A 81 0.96 -27.17 -27.87
N HIS A 82 1.87 -27.71 -28.69
CA HIS A 82 2.05 -27.28 -30.08
C HIS A 82 0.81 -27.43 -30.98
N TRP A 83 -0.25 -28.11 -30.53
CA TRP A 83 -1.55 -28.17 -31.22
C TRP A 83 -2.46 -26.95 -30.95
N TYR A 84 -2.09 -26.07 -30.00
CA TYR A 84 -2.82 -24.82 -29.74
C TYR A 84 -2.53 -23.73 -30.79
N SER A 85 -1.54 -23.92 -31.67
CA SER A 85 -1.26 -23.02 -32.80
C SER A 85 -1.94 -23.50 -34.08
N SER A 86 -3.26 -23.41 -34.18
CA SER A 86 -3.92 -23.59 -35.50
C SER A 86 -5.29 -22.92 -35.67
N THR A 87 -5.99 -22.54 -34.60
CA THR A 87 -7.44 -22.27 -34.77
C THR A 87 -7.93 -20.96 -34.13
N TRP A 88 -7.06 -20.18 -33.48
CA TRP A 88 -7.43 -18.91 -32.84
C TRP A 88 -6.83 -17.66 -33.51
N ALA A 89 -5.87 -17.80 -34.42
CA ALA A 89 -5.30 -16.67 -35.16
C ALA A 89 -6.21 -16.12 -36.29
N LEU A 90 -7.33 -16.77 -36.60
CA LEU A 90 -8.27 -16.35 -37.65
C LEU A 90 -9.64 -15.90 -37.11
N ALA A 91 -9.85 -15.89 -35.79
CA ALA A 91 -11.17 -15.60 -35.21
C ALA A 91 -11.43 -14.11 -34.92
N THR A 92 -10.47 -13.20 -35.20
CA THR A 92 -10.66 -11.74 -35.03
C THR A 92 -10.72 -10.96 -36.34
N GLU A 93 -10.62 -11.62 -37.49
CA GLU A 93 -10.82 -11.02 -38.81
C GLU A 93 -12.12 -11.53 -39.45
N ARG A 94 -13.25 -11.26 -38.80
CA ARG A 94 -14.57 -11.15 -39.44
C ARG A 94 -15.58 -10.63 -38.42
N SER A 95 -15.67 -9.31 -38.34
CA SER A 95 -16.82 -8.55 -37.88
C SER A 95 -16.92 -7.31 -38.75
#